data_AF-M0QR65-F1
#
_entry.id   AF-M0QR65-F1
#
_cell.length_a   1.000
_cell.length_b   1.000
_cell.length_c   1.000
_cell.angle_alpha   90.00
_cell.angle_beta   90.00
_cell.angle_gamma   90.00
#
_symmetry.space_group_name_H-M   'P 1'
#
loop_
_entity.id
_entity.type
_entity.pdbx_description
1 polymer ?
#
loop_
_entity_poly.entity_id
_entity_poly.type
_entity_poly.pdbx_seq_one_letter_code
_entity_poly.pdbx_strand_id
1 'polypeptide(L)'
;MKGETWVWNPHEGHRYDPKCCVYRVYDPDTHELLYVGQTIASLKSRVKSHAASKSWFVWPWNRALVTYEEHPDQWATIIAEAQAIQDENPRYNVERPNPRLLSEWRAIDVAGDIGNWHNDEKAS
;
A
#
# COMPACT_ATOMS: atom_id res chain seq x y z
N MET A 1 13.29 -5.39 5.95
CA MET A 1 12.83 -6.79 5.73
C MET A 1 11.61 -6.68 4.84
N LYS A 2 11.55 -7.39 3.70
CA LYS A 2 10.32 -7.44 2.91
C LYS A 2 9.33 -8.32 3.68
N GLY A 3 8.14 -7.81 4.01
CA GLY A 3 7.12 -8.60 4.69
C GLY A 3 6.71 -9.81 3.87
N GLU A 4 6.17 -10.83 4.54
CA GLU A 4 5.63 -12.00 3.86
C GLU A 4 4.53 -11.54 2.88
N THR A 5 4.67 -11.93 1.61
CA THR A 5 3.68 -11.63 0.57
C THR A 5 2.73 -12.81 0.45
N TRP A 6 1.44 -12.54 0.66
CA TRP A 6 0.40 -13.56 0.63
C TRP A 6 -0.48 -13.38 -0.60
N VAL A 7 -0.96 -14.48 -1.18
CA VAL A 7 -1.99 -14.45 -2.24
C VAL A 7 -3.36 -14.49 -1.58
N TRP A 8 -4.21 -13.51 -1.88
CA TRP A 8 -5.59 -13.48 -1.42
C TRP A 8 -6.50 -14.17 -2.44
N ASN A 9 -7.12 -15.28 -2.01
CA ASN A 9 -8.14 -15.98 -2.79
C ASN A 9 -9.51 -15.82 -2.11
N PRO A 10 -10.51 -15.20 -2.76
CA PRO A 10 -11.82 -15.01 -2.15
C PRO A 10 -12.68 -16.28 -2.02
N HIS A 11 -12.31 -17.37 -2.68
CA HIS A 11 -13.07 -18.63 -2.75
C HIS A 11 -12.53 -19.72 -1.85
N GLU A 12 -11.22 -19.74 -1.63
CA GLU A 12 -10.68 -20.44 -0.48
C GLU A 12 -11.27 -19.76 0.74
N GLY A 13 -11.98 -20.51 1.60
CA GLY A 13 -12.64 -20.00 2.79
C GLY A 13 -11.64 -19.49 3.84
N HIS A 14 -10.77 -18.55 3.46
CA HIS A 14 -9.81 -17.86 4.29
C HIS A 14 -10.61 -17.22 5.42
N ARG A 15 -10.42 -17.81 6.61
CA ARG A 15 -10.96 -17.28 7.87
C ARG A 15 -10.29 -15.96 8.24
N TYR A 16 -9.22 -15.58 7.53
CA TYR A 16 -8.40 -14.42 7.78
C TYR A 16 -8.61 -13.36 6.70
N ASP A 17 -8.98 -12.15 7.14
CA ASP A 17 -9.09 -10.96 6.30
C ASP A 17 -8.05 -9.94 6.80
N PRO A 18 -6.96 -9.75 6.03
CA PRO A 18 -5.86 -8.87 6.43
C PRO A 18 -6.35 -7.46 6.74
N LYS A 19 -5.77 -6.90 7.79
CA LYS A 19 -5.95 -5.50 8.17
C LYS A 19 -4.59 -4.81 8.13
N CYS A 20 -4.61 -3.50 7.94
CA CYS A 20 -3.38 -2.70 7.95
C CYS A 20 -2.35 -3.24 6.94
N CYS A 21 -2.74 -3.32 5.67
CA CYS A 21 -1.92 -3.92 4.64
C CYS A 21 -1.84 -3.07 3.37
N VAL A 22 -0.75 -3.25 2.63
CA VAL A 22 -0.60 -2.82 1.24
C VAL A 22 -0.91 -4.00 0.36
N TYR A 23 -1.78 -3.82 -0.63
CA TYR A 23 -2.18 -4.85 -1.57
C TYR A 23 -1.88 -4.45 -3.01
N ARG A 24 -1.62 -5.47 -3.81
CA ARG A 24 -1.30 -5.37 -5.24
C ARG A 24 -2.32 -6.17 -6.01
N VAL A 25 -2.80 -5.60 -7.11
CA VAL A 25 -3.79 -6.22 -7.99
C VAL A 25 -3.12 -6.47 -9.33
N TYR A 26 -3.11 -7.73 -9.74
CA TYR A 26 -2.54 -8.16 -11.00
C TYR A 26 -3.63 -8.62 -11.96
N ASP A 27 -3.39 -8.38 -13.24
CA ASP A 27 -4.14 -9.02 -14.30
C ASP A 27 -3.84 -10.52 -14.28
N PRO A 28 -4.85 -11.40 -14.17
CA PRO A 28 -4.61 -12.83 -14.00
C PRO A 28 -4.10 -13.54 -15.25
N ASP A 29 -4.31 -12.96 -16.42
CA ASP A 29 -3.95 -13.59 -17.69
C ASP A 29 -2.56 -13.13 -18.14
N THR A 30 -2.22 -11.85 -17.89
CA THR A 30 -0.95 -11.24 -18.31
C THR A 30 0.07 -11.10 -17.17
N HIS A 31 -0.36 -11.24 -15.92
CA HIS A 31 0.41 -10.95 -14.71
C HIS A 31 0.90 -9.49 -14.62
N GLU A 32 0.33 -8.56 -15.39
CA GLU A 32 0.64 -7.14 -15.31
C GLU A 32 0.15 -6.56 -13.97
N LEU A 33 0.97 -5.72 -13.33
CA LEU A 33 0.56 -4.97 -12.13
C LEU A 33 -0.39 -3.84 -12.52
N LEU A 34 -1.66 -3.99 -12.12
CA LEU A 34 -2.71 -3.05 -12.44
C LEU A 34 -2.80 -1.92 -11.41
N TYR A 35 -2.70 -2.24 -10.13
CA TYR A 35 -2.96 -1.29 -9.05
C TYR A 35 -2.26 -1.68 -7.74
N VAL A 36 -1.83 -0.68 -6.99
CA VAL A 36 -1.37 -0.79 -5.60
C VAL A 36 -2.28 0.05 -4.72
N GLY A 37 -2.73 -0.51 -3.60
CA GLY A 37 -3.53 0.21 -2.63
C GLY A 37 -3.19 -0.16 -1.19
N GLN A 38 -3.71 0.59 -0.23
CA GLN A 38 -3.67 0.21 1.19
C GLN A 38 -5.06 0.15 1.84
N THR A 39 -5.13 -0.57 2.96
CA THR A 39 -6.32 -0.60 3.83
C THR A 39 -5.91 -0.77 5.29
N ILE A 40 -6.60 -0.06 6.18
CA ILE A 40 -6.46 -0.22 7.64
C ILE A 40 -7.56 -1.10 8.26
N ALA A 41 -8.57 -1.50 7.48
CA ALA A 41 -9.79 -2.11 8.02
C ALA A 41 -10.03 -3.54 7.58
N SER A 42 -10.06 -3.78 6.27
CA SER A 42 -10.41 -5.07 5.65
C SER A 42 -9.97 -5.05 4.19
N LEU A 43 -9.13 -6.00 3.80
CA LEU A 43 -8.72 -6.19 2.41
C LEU A 43 -9.90 -6.61 1.55
N LYS A 44 -10.69 -7.58 2.02
CA LYS A 44 -11.87 -8.08 1.31
C LYS A 44 -12.87 -6.97 0.98
N SER A 45 -13.18 -6.12 1.95
CA SER A 45 -14.13 -5.02 1.77
C SER A 45 -13.59 -3.97 0.80
N ARG A 46 -12.27 -3.68 0.88
CA ARG A 46 -11.62 -2.72 0.00
C ARG A 46 -11.59 -3.21 -1.45
N VAL A 47 -11.19 -4.45 -1.68
CA VAL A 47 -11.19 -5.09 -3.00
C VAL A 47 -12.60 -5.11 -3.60
N LYS A 48 -13.62 -5.51 -2.82
CA LYS A 48 -15.01 -5.51 -3.27
C LYS A 48 -15.50 -4.10 -3.66
N SER A 49 -15.11 -3.08 -2.89
CA SER A 49 -15.46 -1.69 -3.18
C SER A 49 -14.80 -1.18 -4.47
N HIS A 50 -13.53 -1.51 -4.70
CA HIS A 50 -12.85 -1.19 -5.95
C HIS A 50 -13.49 -1.88 -7.15
N ALA A 51 -13.79 -3.18 -7.04
CA ALA A 51 -14.48 -3.94 -8.08
C ALA A 51 -15.85 -3.35 -8.45
N ALA A 52 -16.59 -2.82 -7.48
CA ALA A 52 -17.89 -2.19 -7.72
C ALA A 52 -17.80 -0.79 -8.36
N SER A 53 -16.67 -0.08 -8.21
CA SER A 53 -16.55 1.33 -8.59
C SER A 53 -15.60 1.61 -9.75
N LYS A 54 -14.75 0.66 -10.13
CA LYS A 54 -13.72 0.83 -11.16
C LYS A 54 -13.91 -0.18 -12.29
N SER A 55 -14.19 0.31 -13.49
CA SER A 55 -14.43 -0.52 -14.68
C SER A 55 -13.21 -1.35 -15.12
N TRP A 56 -12.00 -0.89 -14.80
CA TRP A 56 -10.76 -1.62 -15.08
C TRP A 56 -10.50 -2.76 -14.09
N PHE A 57 -11.19 -2.79 -12.94
CA PHE A 57 -11.01 -3.82 -11.95
C PHE A 57 -11.73 -5.08 -12.46
N VAL A 58 -10.96 -6.00 -13.03
CA VAL A 58 -11.43 -7.09 -13.89
C VAL A 58 -12.59 -7.84 -13.26
N TRP A 59 -13.74 -7.81 -13.94
CA TRP A 59 -14.87 -8.67 -13.62
C TRP A 59 -14.70 -10.01 -14.32
N PRO A 60 -14.86 -11.15 -13.62
CA PRO A 60 -15.26 -11.24 -12.23
C PRO A 60 -14.05 -11.08 -11.28
N TRP A 61 -14.21 -10.29 -10.20
CA TRP A 61 -13.16 -9.98 -9.20
C TRP A 61 -12.58 -11.23 -8.51
N ASN A 62 -13.22 -12.38 -8.70
CA ASN A 62 -12.69 -13.66 -8.29
C ASN A 62 -11.53 -14.18 -9.17
N ARG A 63 -11.30 -13.57 -10.33
CA ARG A 63 -10.13 -13.86 -11.16
C ARG A 63 -8.96 -12.95 -10.81
N ALA A 64 -9.17 -11.82 -10.15
CA ALA A 64 -8.07 -10.91 -9.81
C ALA A 64 -7.06 -11.60 -8.89
N LEU A 65 -5.81 -11.67 -9.33
CA LEU A 65 -4.71 -12.12 -8.48
C LEU A 65 -4.34 -10.95 -7.56
N VAL A 66 -4.68 -11.06 -6.29
CA VAL A 66 -4.37 -10.03 -5.29
C VAL A 66 -3.28 -10.56 -4.38
N THR A 67 -2.21 -9.80 -4.21
CA THR A 67 -1.22 -10.07 -3.15
C THR A 67 -1.26 -8.99 -2.09
N TYR A 68 -0.80 -9.28 -0.88
CA TYR A 68 -0.72 -8.29 0.19
C TYR A 68 0.50 -8.47 1.10
N GLU A 69 0.89 -7.37 1.73
CA GLU A 69 1.90 -7.26 2.78
C GLU A 69 1.26 -6.57 3.99
N GLU A 70 1.35 -7.18 5.16
CA GLU A 70 0.86 -6.59 6.41
C GLU A 70 1.88 -5.64 7.04
N HIS A 71 1.37 -4.60 7.67
CA HIS A 71 2.17 -3.56 8.31
C HIS A 71 1.69 -3.31 9.74
N PRO A 72 2.60 -2.89 10.64
CA PRO A 72 2.28 -2.71 12.05
C PRO A 72 1.25 -1.61 12.30
N ASP A 73 1.19 -0.58 11.44
CA ASP A 73 0.31 0.56 11.59
C ASP A 73 0.02 1.28 10.26
N GLN A 74 -0.91 2.23 10.32
CA GLN A 74 -1.36 3.02 9.18
C GLN A 74 -0.24 3.88 8.56
N TRP A 75 0.72 4.36 9.35
CA TRP A 75 1.82 5.17 8.80
C TRP A 75 2.74 4.30 7.96
N ALA A 76 3.03 3.09 8.43
CA ALA A 76 3.79 2.10 7.68
C ALA A 76 3.08 1.70 6.38
N THR A 77 1.74 1.55 6.35
CA THR A 77 1.03 1.26 5.09
C THR A 77 1.09 2.41 4.10
N ILE A 78 1.00 3.66 4.56
CA ILE A 78 1.10 4.86 3.69
C ILE A 78 2.48 4.96 3.05
N ILE A 79 3.55 4.78 3.85
CA ILE A 79 4.93 4.83 3.35
C ILE A 79 5.17 3.68 2.36
N ALA A 80 4.73 2.47 2.70
CA ALA A 80 4.90 1.30 1.84
C ALA A 80 4.10 1.38 0.53
N GLU A 81 2.86 1.90 0.56
CA GLU A 81 2.05 2.15 -0.64
C GLU A 81 2.74 3.16 -1.56
N ALA A 82 3.21 4.29 -1.01
CA ALA A 82 3.90 5.32 -1.78
C ALA A 82 5.17 4.78 -2.45
N GLN A 83 5.98 4.03 -1.70
CA GLN A 83 7.19 3.39 -2.23
C GLN A 83 6.86 2.38 -3.33
N ALA A 84 5.86 1.52 -3.12
CA ALA A 84 5.44 0.51 -4.10
C ALA A 84 4.89 1.15 -5.38
N ILE A 85 4.10 2.22 -5.29
CA ILE A 85 3.62 2.95 -6.48
C ILE A 85 4.79 3.55 -7.26
N GLN A 86 5.79 4.09 -6.56
CA GLN A 86 6.98 4.68 -7.18
C GLN A 86 7.86 3.64 -7.87
N ASP A 87 8.12 2.52 -7.20
CA ASP A 87 9.05 1.49 -7.68
C ASP A 87 8.42 0.58 -8.75
N GLU A 88 7.14 0.25 -8.59
CA GLU A 88 6.46 -0.76 -9.41
C GLU A 88 5.63 -0.13 -10.55
N ASN A 89 5.40 1.20 -10.51
CA ASN A 89 4.70 2.00 -11.53
C ASN A 89 3.42 1.31 -12.08
N PRO A 90 2.44 0.99 -11.20
CA PRO A 90 1.21 0.30 -11.58
C PRO A 90 0.38 1.10 -12.59
N ARG A 91 -0.28 0.38 -13.51
CA ARG A 91 -1.01 0.96 -14.64
C ARG A 91 -2.10 1.96 -14.25
N TYR A 92 -2.83 1.71 -13.17
CA TYR A 92 -4.04 2.47 -12.80
C TYR A 92 -3.92 3.31 -11.52
N ASN A 93 -2.74 3.46 -10.92
CA ASN A 93 -2.53 4.50 -9.91
C ASN A 93 -2.36 5.87 -10.62
N VAL A 94 -3.49 6.44 -11.03
CA VAL A 94 -3.55 7.67 -11.84
C VAL A 94 -3.35 8.95 -11.00
N GLU A 95 -3.54 8.87 -9.68
CA GLU A 95 -3.19 9.92 -8.73
C GLU A 95 -1.76 9.68 -8.23
N ARG A 96 -0.76 10.00 -9.07
CA ARG A 96 0.62 10.09 -8.60
C ARG A 96 0.67 11.21 -7.54
N PRO A 97 1.21 10.99 -6.33
CA PRO A 97 1.34 12.06 -5.36
C PRO A 97 2.11 13.22 -6.00
N ASN A 98 1.59 14.42 -5.81
CA ASN A 98 2.20 15.66 -6.27
C ASN A 98 3.69 15.67 -5.84
N PRO A 99 4.65 15.88 -6.76
CA PRO A 99 6.07 15.89 -6.43
C PRO A 99 6.44 16.92 -5.35
N ARG A 100 5.57 17.89 -5.04
CA ARG A 100 5.73 18.78 -3.87
C ARG A 100 5.69 18.09 -2.52
N LEU A 101 4.95 16.99 -2.36
CA LEU A 101 4.98 16.24 -1.10
C LEU A 101 6.33 15.53 -0.97
N LEU A 102 6.83 14.89 -2.04
CA LEU A 102 8.12 14.20 -2.06
C LEU A 102 9.33 15.11 -1.80
N SER A 103 9.27 16.41 -2.13
CA SER A 103 10.33 17.37 -1.78
C SER A 103 10.44 17.64 -0.28
N GLU A 104 9.36 17.50 0.49
CA GLU A 104 9.41 17.59 1.95
C GLU A 104 9.92 16.28 2.57
N TRP A 105 9.66 15.12 1.95
CA TRP A 105 10.15 13.81 2.43
C TRP A 105 11.63 13.56 2.14
N ARG A 106 12.17 14.02 1.00
CA ARG A 106 13.63 13.96 0.74
C ARG A 106 14.45 14.78 1.72
N ALA A 107 13.87 15.78 2.38
CA ALA A 107 14.57 16.52 3.43
C ALA A 107 14.76 15.68 4.70
N ILE A 108 13.91 14.67 4.93
CA ILE A 108 14.01 13.77 6.09
C ILE A 108 15.10 12.71 5.87
N ASP A 109 15.28 12.22 4.63
CA ASP A 109 16.35 11.25 4.31
C ASP A 109 17.76 11.88 4.22
N VAL A 110 17.89 13.20 4.13
CA VAL A 110 19.18 13.91 4.28
C VAL A 110 19.47 14.25 5.74
N ALA A 111 18.48 14.19 6.63
CA ALA A 111 18.67 14.27 8.08
C ALA A 111 19.04 12.89 8.65
N GLY A 112 20.03 12.25 8.05
CA GLY A 112 20.82 11.18 8.67
C GLY A 112 21.68 11.71 9.80
N ASP A 113 21.06 12.36 10.78
CA ASP A 113 21.68 12.70 12.06
C ASP A 113 20.68 12.43 13.18
N ILE A 114 20.63 11.15 13.56
CA ILE A 114 20.23 10.71 14.89
C ILE A 114 21.15 11.40 15.92
N GLY A 115 20.83 12.64 16.26
CA GLY A 115 21.59 13.46 17.20
C GLY A 115 20.68 14.42 17.97
N ASN A 116 20.54 14.15 19.27
CA ASN A 116 19.97 15.02 20.31
C ASN A 116 18.45 15.30 20.28
N TRP A 117 17.68 14.32 20.78
CA TRP A 117 16.53 14.63 21.63
C TRP A 117 17.00 14.76 23.09
N HIS A 118 17.63 15.89 23.42
CA HIS A 118 17.70 16.39 24.79
C HIS A 118 16.77 17.61 24.88
N ASN A 119 15.62 17.42 25.52
CA ASN A 119 14.83 18.52 26.05
C ASN A 119 15.58 19.09 27.26
N ASP A 120 16.37 20.14 27.06
CA ASP A 120 16.61 21.14 28.10
C ASP A 120 15.52 22.22 27.95
N GLU A 121 14.49 22.12 28.78
CA GLU A 121 13.60 23.24 29.03
C GLU A 121 14.32 24.28 29.91
N LYS A 122 14.69 25.37 29.23
CA LYS A 122 14.53 26.77 29.64
C LYS A 122 15.26 27.26 30.91
N ALA A 123 16.21 28.14 30.62
CA ALA A 123 16.59 29.27 31.45
C ALA A 123 15.39 30.12 31.90
N SER A 124 15.30 30.41 33.20
CA SER A 124 15.30 31.77 33.79
C SER A 124 15.48 31.66 35.30
#